data_AF-A0A537WUX3-F1
#
_entry.id   AF-A0A537WUX3-F1
#
_cell.length_a   1.000
_cell.length_b   1.000
_cell.length_c   1.000
_cell.angle_alpha   90.00
_cell.angle_beta   90.00
_cell.angle_gamma   90.00
#
_symmetry.space_group_name_H-M   'P 1'
#
loop_
_entity.id
_entity.type
_entity.pdbx_description
1 polymer ?
#
loop_
_entity_poly.entity_id
_entity_poly.type
_entity_poly.pdbx_seq_one_letter_code
_entity_poly.pdbx_strand_id
1 'polypeptide(L)'
;MRLTLALFVLIIAADPGFAQSVPNYDTTAYCKSASGDSTQLRKNCQDMEDRAKTAVKHAEVPSDIMQRCSKINGKNGNYAWLQACITAEETVKDAGAATPTRTDLSYDPWNETRKAKMRAASGNRDAAAIDVCPPPHKVTRDGCQ
;
A
#
# COMPACT_ATOMS: atom_id res chain seq x y z
N MET A 1 -7.49 4.58 -69.45
CA MET A 1 -7.91 4.14 -68.10
C MET A 1 -6.82 4.56 -67.12
N ARG A 2 -7.09 5.53 -66.25
CA ARG A 2 -6.12 6.01 -65.23
C ARG A 2 -6.36 5.20 -63.96
N LEU A 3 -5.43 4.30 -63.64
CA LEU A 3 -5.47 3.46 -62.45
C LEU A 3 -4.96 4.29 -61.26
N THR A 4 -5.87 4.90 -60.50
CA THR A 4 -5.52 5.58 -59.25
C THR A 4 -5.29 4.53 -58.16
N LEU A 5 -4.02 4.24 -57.85
CA LEU A 5 -3.63 3.49 -56.66
C LEU A 5 -4.01 4.29 -55.42
N ALA A 6 -5.03 3.83 -54.68
CA ALA A 6 -5.34 4.33 -53.35
C ALA A 6 -4.30 3.78 -52.37
N LEU A 7 -3.38 4.65 -51.95
CA LEU A 7 -2.39 4.36 -50.92
C LEU A 7 -3.11 4.35 -49.57
N PHE A 8 -3.50 3.17 -49.09
CA PHE A 8 -4.04 2.98 -47.74
C PHE A 8 -2.90 3.19 -46.74
N VAL A 9 -2.80 4.42 -46.20
CA VAL A 9 -1.94 4.73 -45.07
C VAL A 9 -2.55 4.05 -43.83
N LEU A 10 -2.02 2.87 -43.48
CA LEU A 10 -2.23 2.25 -42.17
C LEU A 10 -1.60 3.18 -41.14
N ILE A 11 -2.42 4.05 -40.55
CA ILE A 11 -2.09 4.76 -39.33
C ILE A 11 -2.01 3.68 -38.25
N ILE A 12 -0.80 3.19 -38.00
CA ILE A 12 -0.50 2.41 -36.81
C ILE A 12 -0.66 3.41 -35.67
N ALA A 13 -1.85 3.45 -35.07
CA ALA A 13 -2.05 4.04 -33.77
C ALA A 13 -1.14 3.25 -32.83
N ALA A 14 0.07 3.73 -32.63
CA ALA A 14 0.87 3.35 -31.49
C ALA A 14 0.13 3.92 -30.29
N ASP A 15 -0.83 3.17 -29.75
CA ASP A 15 -1.25 3.37 -28.38
C ASP A 15 0.03 3.29 -27.54
N PRO A 16 0.44 4.36 -26.84
CA PRO A 16 1.48 4.24 -25.83
C PRO A 16 0.86 3.50 -24.64
N GLY A 17 0.54 2.22 -24.85
CA GLY A 17 0.05 1.30 -23.84
C GLY A 17 1.15 1.07 -22.81
N PHE A 18 1.19 1.94 -21.81
CA PHE A 18 1.51 1.68 -20.41
C PHE A 18 2.58 0.62 -20.11
N ALA A 19 3.75 0.69 -20.73
CA ALA A 19 4.96 0.11 -20.16
C ALA A 19 5.56 1.10 -19.15
N GLN A 20 4.79 1.50 -18.12
CA GLN A 20 5.39 2.24 -17.01
C GLN A 20 6.18 1.25 -16.17
N SER A 21 7.50 1.32 -16.30
CA SER A 21 8.41 0.42 -15.62
C SER A 21 8.32 0.60 -14.12
N VAL A 22 8.04 -0.49 -13.41
CA VAL A 22 8.16 -0.54 -11.94
C VAL A 22 9.55 -0.04 -11.56
N PRO A 23 9.67 0.95 -10.64
CA PRO A 23 10.96 1.48 -10.24
C PRO A 23 11.91 0.39 -9.77
N ASN A 24 13.20 0.52 -10.08
CA ASN A 24 14.22 -0.40 -9.58
C ASN A 24 14.87 0.18 -8.32
N TYR A 25 14.39 -0.24 -7.15
CA TYR A 25 14.92 0.18 -5.87
C TYR A 25 16.10 -0.70 -5.44
N ASP A 26 17.11 -0.10 -4.82
CA ASP A 26 18.21 -0.82 -4.18
C ASP A 26 17.76 -1.33 -2.80
N THR A 27 17.07 -2.47 -2.83
CA THR A 27 16.61 -3.15 -1.61
C THR A 27 17.76 -3.65 -0.75
N THR A 28 18.95 -3.85 -1.31
CA THR A 28 20.12 -4.29 -0.56
C THR A 28 20.65 -3.16 0.31
N ALA A 29 20.83 -1.97 -0.26
CA ALA A 29 21.23 -0.78 0.49
C ALA A 29 20.17 -0.39 1.53
N TYR A 30 18.88 -0.43 1.15
CA TYR A 30 17.78 -0.16 2.06
C TYR A 30 17.72 -1.16 3.21
N CYS A 31 17.74 -2.46 2.94
CA CYS A 31 17.65 -3.45 4.01
C CYS A 31 18.88 -3.45 4.90
N LYS A 32 20.07 -3.17 4.37
CA LYS A 32 21.28 -2.99 5.18
C LYS A 32 21.15 -1.80 6.13
N SER A 33 20.61 -0.66 5.68
CA SER A 33 20.42 0.51 6.54
C SER A 33 19.32 0.28 7.58
N ALA A 34 18.24 -0.42 7.22
CA ALA A 34 17.13 -0.74 8.12
C ALA A 34 17.48 -1.81 9.17
N SER A 35 18.32 -2.79 8.83
CA SER A 35 18.66 -3.90 9.72
C SER A 35 19.85 -3.65 10.65
N GLY A 36 20.67 -2.64 10.35
CA GLY A 36 22.01 -2.52 10.92
C GLY A 36 22.82 -3.80 10.71
N ASP A 37 23.52 -4.25 11.74
CA ASP A 37 24.37 -5.45 11.69
C ASP A 37 23.59 -6.78 11.82
N SER A 38 22.28 -6.73 12.06
CA SER A 38 21.47 -7.94 12.24
C SER A 38 21.23 -8.65 10.91
N THR A 39 21.84 -9.82 10.76
CA THR A 39 21.67 -10.65 9.55
C THR A 39 20.27 -11.23 9.43
N GLN A 40 19.61 -11.57 10.54
CA GLN A 40 18.23 -12.06 10.53
C GLN A 40 17.25 -10.96 10.08
N LEU A 41 17.40 -9.73 10.61
CA LEU A 41 16.55 -8.61 10.20
C LEU A 41 16.80 -8.24 8.73
N ARG A 42 18.05 -8.30 8.27
CA ARG A 42 18.39 -8.07 6.86
C ARG A 42 17.69 -9.06 5.94
N LYS A 43 17.72 -10.34 6.28
CA LYS A 43 17.02 -11.39 5.51
C LYS A 43 15.51 -11.17 5.51
N ASN A 44 14.91 -10.92 6.67
CA ASN A 44 13.47 -10.68 6.76
C ASN A 44 13.05 -9.43 5.95
N CYS A 45 13.87 -8.38 5.94
CA CYS A 45 13.64 -7.20 5.13
C CYS A 45 13.69 -7.53 3.64
N GLN A 46 14.70 -8.28 3.19
CA GLN A 46 14.82 -8.70 1.79
C GLN A 46 13.60 -9.54 1.36
N ASP A 47 13.20 -10.52 2.17
CA ASP A 47 12.03 -11.36 1.89
C ASP A 47 10.73 -10.53 1.83
N MET A 48 10.62 -9.46 2.62
CA MET A 48 9.48 -8.53 2.56
C MET A 48 9.51 -7.70 1.28
N GLU A 49 10.65 -7.12 0.94
CA GLU A 49 10.84 -6.29 -0.25
C GLU A 49 10.61 -7.09 -1.55
N ASP A 50 11.05 -8.35 -1.61
CA ASP A 50 10.84 -9.21 -2.77
C ASP A 50 9.36 -9.57 -2.96
N ARG A 51 8.64 -9.80 -1.85
CA ARG A 51 7.18 -9.99 -1.89
C ARG A 51 6.47 -8.74 -2.37
N ALA A 52 6.85 -7.57 -1.87
CA ALA A 52 6.26 -6.30 -2.28
C ALA A 52 6.56 -5.99 -3.76
N LYS A 53 7.79 -6.22 -4.21
CA LYS A 53 8.18 -6.09 -5.62
C LYS A 53 7.35 -6.97 -6.52
N THR A 54 7.11 -8.21 -6.11
CA THR A 54 6.27 -9.16 -6.85
C THR A 54 4.82 -8.68 -6.90
N ALA A 55 4.26 -8.25 -5.78
CA ALA A 55 2.89 -7.71 -5.73
C ALA A 55 2.72 -6.50 -6.67
N VAL A 56 3.64 -5.54 -6.63
CA VAL A 56 3.59 -4.34 -7.50
C VAL A 56 3.78 -4.68 -8.98
N LYS A 57 4.60 -5.67 -9.31
CA LYS A 57 4.79 -6.13 -10.70
C LYS A 57 3.57 -6.81 -11.30
N HIS A 58 2.77 -7.49 -10.48
CA HIS A 58 1.59 -8.22 -10.93
C HIS A 58 0.29 -7.41 -10.80
N ALA A 59 0.32 -6.25 -10.13
CA ALA A 59 -0.82 -5.36 -10.02
C ALA A 59 -1.01 -4.55 -11.31
N GLU A 60 -2.26 -4.43 -11.77
CA GLU A 60 -2.64 -3.47 -12.81
C GLU A 60 -2.77 -2.08 -12.20
N VAL A 61 -1.64 -1.43 -11.96
CA VAL A 61 -1.60 -0.12 -11.31
C VAL A 61 -1.85 0.99 -12.35
N PRO A 62 -2.84 1.87 -12.14
CA PRO A 62 -3.02 3.05 -12.96
C PRO A 62 -1.75 3.90 -13.03
N SER A 63 -1.39 4.35 -14.23
CA SER A 63 -0.14 5.09 -14.48
C SER A 63 0.04 6.36 -13.63
N ASP A 64 -1.05 7.06 -13.33
CA ASP A 64 -1.08 8.24 -12.47
C ASP A 64 -0.68 7.91 -11.03
N ILE A 65 -1.15 6.78 -10.50
CA ILE A 65 -0.82 6.28 -9.16
C ILE A 65 0.63 5.84 -9.12
N MET A 66 1.08 5.04 -10.09
CA MET A 66 2.47 4.58 -10.16
C MET A 66 3.45 5.75 -10.21
N GLN A 67 3.18 6.75 -11.03
CA GLN A 67 4.02 7.95 -11.12
C GLN A 67 4.00 8.78 -9.84
N ARG A 68 2.83 8.95 -9.20
CA ARG A 68 2.72 9.71 -7.94
C ARG A 68 3.46 9.01 -6.81
N CYS A 69 3.20 7.73 -6.60
CA CYS A 69 3.83 6.95 -5.53
C CYS A 69 5.34 6.83 -5.74
N SER A 70 5.81 6.51 -6.95
CA SER A 70 7.25 6.45 -7.24
C SER A 70 7.96 7.79 -7.01
N LYS A 71 7.31 8.92 -7.36
CA LYS A 71 7.86 10.26 -7.13
C LYS A 71 7.99 10.60 -5.65
N ILE A 72 7.00 10.26 -4.83
CA ILE A 72 7.04 10.49 -3.37
C ILE A 72 8.09 9.59 -2.70
N ASN A 73 8.16 8.33 -3.11
CA ASN A 73 9.14 7.37 -2.59
C ASN A 73 10.58 7.78 -2.95
N GLY A 74 10.75 8.49 -4.06
CA GLY A 74 12.02 9.01 -4.52
C GLY A 74 12.98 7.91 -4.99
N LYS A 75 14.24 8.28 -5.23
CA LYS A 75 15.26 7.36 -5.77
C LYS A 75 15.78 6.33 -4.76
N ASN A 76 15.75 6.67 -3.47
CA ASN A 76 16.19 5.82 -2.37
C ASN A 76 15.01 5.10 -1.69
N GLY A 77 13.89 4.97 -2.42
CA GLY A 77 12.68 4.34 -1.94
C GLY A 77 12.81 2.82 -1.81
N ASN A 78 11.73 2.19 -1.36
CA ASN A 78 11.61 0.74 -1.23
C ASN A 78 10.24 0.24 -1.74
N TYR A 79 10.13 -1.04 -2.05
CA TYR A 79 8.92 -1.64 -2.62
C TYR A 79 7.78 -1.75 -1.61
N ALA A 80 8.07 -2.00 -0.32
CA ALA A 80 7.02 -2.06 0.69
C ALA A 80 6.26 -0.73 0.81
N TRP A 81 6.97 0.40 0.77
CA TRP A 81 6.36 1.73 0.76
C TRP A 81 5.60 1.98 -0.54
N LEU A 82 6.18 1.60 -1.69
CA LEU A 82 5.52 1.75 -2.99
C LEU A 82 4.18 0.99 -3.02
N GLN A 83 4.18 -0.27 -2.58
CA GLN A 83 2.98 -1.08 -2.47
C GLN A 83 1.94 -0.43 -1.55
N ALA A 84 2.34 0.03 -0.37
CA ALA A 84 1.44 0.68 0.57
C ALA A 84 0.81 1.95 0.00
N CYS A 85 1.59 2.77 -0.72
CA CYS A 85 1.08 3.97 -1.39
C CYS A 85 0.06 3.62 -2.47
N ILE A 86 0.34 2.61 -3.31
CA ILE A 86 -0.58 2.15 -4.35
C ILE A 86 -1.90 1.68 -3.74
N THR A 87 -1.83 0.82 -2.73
CA THR A 87 -3.03 0.33 -2.03
C THR A 87 -3.81 1.48 -1.42
N ALA A 88 -3.15 2.47 -0.80
CA ALA A 88 -3.84 3.63 -0.24
C ALA A 88 -4.58 4.44 -1.31
N GLU A 89 -3.92 4.74 -2.44
CA GLU A 89 -4.53 5.48 -3.54
C GLU A 89 -5.70 4.72 -4.20
N GLU A 90 -5.60 3.40 -4.32
CA GLU A 90 -6.69 2.54 -4.81
C GLU A 90 -7.89 2.55 -3.85
N THR A 91 -7.66 2.41 -2.54
CA THR A 91 -8.75 2.48 -1.56
C THR A 91 -9.46 3.83 -1.54
N VAL A 92 -8.74 4.94 -1.79
CA VAL A 92 -9.33 6.28 -1.89
C VAL A 92 -10.12 6.46 -3.19
N LYS A 93 -9.68 5.83 -4.30
CA LYS A 93 -10.45 5.78 -5.55
C LYS A 93 -11.77 5.02 -5.34
N ASP A 94 -11.73 3.86 -4.70
CA ASP A 94 -12.91 3.02 -4.48
C ASP A 94 -13.88 3.60 -3.45
N ALA A 95 -13.36 4.24 -2.40
CA ALA A 95 -14.18 4.86 -1.35
C ALA A 95 -14.72 6.25 -1.72
N GLY A 96 -14.33 6.80 -2.89
CA GLY A 96 -14.71 8.13 -3.32
C GLY A 96 -14.25 9.21 -2.35
N ALA A 97 -12.95 9.53 -2.33
CA ALA A 97 -12.39 10.66 -1.57
C ALA A 97 -12.97 10.84 -0.16
N ALA A 98 -13.11 9.74 0.59
CA ALA A 98 -13.45 9.82 2.01
C ALA A 98 -12.31 10.54 2.71
N THR A 99 -12.51 11.82 3.00
CA THR A 99 -11.54 12.64 3.73
C THR A 99 -11.34 11.97 5.09
N PRO A 100 -10.10 11.66 5.53
CA PRO A 100 -9.89 11.17 6.87
C PRO A 100 -10.41 12.22 7.85
N THR A 101 -11.59 11.98 8.43
CA THR A 101 -12.09 12.82 9.51
C THR A 101 -11.24 12.51 10.73
N ARG A 102 -10.39 13.46 11.12
CA ARG A 102 -9.81 13.48 12.46
C ARG A 102 -10.98 13.36 13.42
N THR A 103 -11.05 12.30 14.21
CA THR A 103 -12.07 12.22 15.24
C THR A 103 -11.73 13.27 16.29
N ASP A 104 -12.65 14.19 16.54
CA ASP A 104 -12.55 15.22 17.59
C ASP A 104 -12.68 14.62 19.01
N LEU A 105 -12.31 13.34 19.16
CA LEU A 105 -12.33 12.65 20.44
C LEU A 105 -11.30 13.31 21.35
N SER A 106 -11.79 14.15 22.26
CA SER A 106 -10.99 14.76 23.32
C SER A 106 -10.25 13.66 24.08
N TYR A 107 -8.98 13.89 24.37
CA TYR A 107 -8.18 12.99 25.18
C TYR A 107 -8.82 12.88 26.57
N ASP A 108 -9.31 11.68 26.90
CA ASP A 108 -9.88 11.35 28.20
C ASP A 108 -8.98 10.32 28.91
N PRO A 109 -8.27 10.71 29.97
CA PRO A 109 -7.32 9.85 30.67
C PRO A 109 -7.94 8.55 31.20
N TRP A 110 -9.23 8.59 31.56
CA TRP A 110 -9.96 7.43 32.08
C TRP A 110 -10.22 6.40 30.99
N ASN A 111 -10.63 6.83 29.80
CA ASN A 111 -10.82 5.95 28.66
C ASN A 111 -9.49 5.34 28.20
N GLU A 112 -8.39 6.09 28.21
CA GLU A 112 -7.08 5.56 27.83
C GLU A 112 -6.54 4.57 28.87
N THR A 113 -6.72 4.84 30.16
CA THR A 113 -6.37 3.90 31.24
C THR A 113 -7.20 2.61 31.15
N ARG A 114 -8.49 2.73 30.84
CA ARG A 114 -9.37 1.58 30.61
C ARG A 114 -8.95 0.76 29.38
N LYS A 115 -8.62 1.41 28.27
CA LYS A 115 -8.07 0.72 27.07
C LYS A 115 -6.74 0.04 27.38
N ALA A 116 -5.83 0.68 28.11
CA ALA A 116 -4.55 0.09 28.52
C ALA A 116 -4.77 -1.15 29.41
N LYS A 117 -5.70 -1.07 30.37
CA LYS A 117 -6.05 -2.21 31.24
C LYS A 117 -6.68 -3.35 30.46
N MET A 118 -7.53 -3.07 29.48
CA MET A 118 -8.11 -4.07 28.57
C MET A 118 -7.05 -4.74 27.68
N ARG A 119 -6.07 -3.97 27.18
CA ARG A 119 -4.92 -4.51 26.43
C ARG A 119 -4.06 -5.42 27.29
N ALA A 120 -3.75 -5.01 28.53
CA ALA A 120 -3.00 -5.82 29.47
C ALA A 120 -3.73 -7.11 29.90
N ALA A 121 -5.05 -7.03 30.08
CA ALA A 121 -5.88 -8.19 30.46
C ALA A 121 -6.06 -9.21 29.33
N SER A 122 -5.90 -8.79 28.08
CA SER A 122 -6.15 -9.63 26.91
C SER A 122 -4.99 -10.52 26.47
N GLY A 123 -3.90 -10.59 27.25
CA GLY A 123 -2.73 -11.39 26.94
C GLY A 123 -1.94 -10.90 25.72
N ASN A 124 -0.94 -11.68 25.30
CA ASN A 124 -0.13 -11.39 24.12
C ASN A 124 -1.01 -11.55 22.87
N ARG A 125 -1.56 -10.46 22.36
CA ARG A 125 -2.36 -10.50 21.13
C ARG A 125 -1.42 -10.60 19.94
N ASP A 126 -1.55 -11.68 19.17
CA ASP A 126 -1.03 -11.71 17.80
C ASP A 126 -1.62 -10.49 17.06
N ALA A 127 -0.78 -9.70 16.40
CA ALA A 127 -1.21 -8.48 15.70
C ALA A 127 -2.26 -8.75 14.60
N ALA A 128 -2.45 -10.02 14.22
CA ALA A 128 -3.47 -10.49 13.28
C ALA A 128 -4.84 -10.77 13.92
N ALA A 129 -4.93 -10.84 15.25
CA ALA A 129 -6.15 -11.12 16.01
C ALA A 129 -6.70 -9.85 16.68
N ILE A 130 -6.95 -8.80 15.89
CA ILE A 130 -7.79 -7.69 16.36
C ILE A 130 -9.23 -8.10 16.10
N ASP A 131 -9.77 -8.96 16.96
CA ASP A 131 -11.22 -9.14 17.01
C ASP A 131 -11.80 -7.89 17.65
N VAL A 132 -12.34 -7.00 16.82
CA VAL A 132 -12.80 -5.66 17.23
C VAL A 132 -13.92 -5.78 18.27
N CYS A 133 -14.67 -6.89 18.26
CA CYS A 133 -15.63 -7.27 19.30
C CYS A 133 -15.52 -8.76 19.65
N PRO A 134 -15.09 -9.13 20.86
CA PRO A 134 -15.07 -10.54 21.25
C PRO A 134 -16.50 -11.11 21.31
N PRO A 135 -16.72 -12.38 20.92
CA PRO A 135 -18.03 -13.03 21.00
C PRO A 135 -18.61 -12.94 22.42
N PRO A 136 -19.94 -12.76 22.60
CA PRO A 136 -21.00 -12.81 21.58
C PRO A 136 -21.28 -11.46 20.87
N HIS A 137 -20.46 -10.43 21.10
CA HIS A 137 -20.77 -9.06 20.68
C HIS A 137 -20.37 -8.79 19.22
N LYS A 138 -21.14 -7.94 18.52
CA LYS A 138 -20.91 -7.50 17.14
C LYS A 138 -20.59 -6.01 17.08
N VAL A 139 -19.78 -5.62 16.10
CA VAL A 139 -19.49 -4.20 15.84
C VAL A 139 -20.75 -3.53 15.30
N THR A 140 -21.23 -2.50 16.00
CA THR A 140 -22.30 -1.59 15.57
C THR A 140 -21.76 -0.17 15.45
N ARG A 141 -22.56 0.76 14.90
CA ARG A 141 -22.20 2.19 14.80
C ARG A 141 -21.83 2.81 16.15
N ASP A 142 -22.39 2.30 17.23
CA ASP A 142 -22.20 2.79 18.60
C ASP A 142 -21.16 1.97 19.40
N GLY A 143 -20.45 1.03 18.75
CA GLY A 143 -19.45 0.15 19.36
C GLY A 143 -19.85 -1.33 19.39
N CYS A 144 -19.21 -2.14 20.22
CA CYS A 144 -19.55 -3.55 20.38
C CYS A 144 -20.84 -3.74 21.17
N GLN A 145 -21.84 -4.42 20.59
CA GLN A 145 -23.11 -4.79 21.22
C GLN A 145 -23.35 -6.29 21.18
#